data_AF-A0A2V9WVK5-F1
#
_entry.id   AF-A0A2V9WVK5-F1
#
_cell.length_a   1.000
_cell.length_b   1.000
_cell.length_c   1.000
_cell.angle_alpha   90.00
_cell.angle_beta   90.00
_cell.angle_gamma   90.00
#
_symmetry.space_group_name_H-M   'P 1'
#
loop_
_entity.id
_entity.type
_entity.pdbx_description
1 polymer ?
#
loop_
_entity_poly.entity_id
_entity_poly.type
_entity_poly.pdbx_seq_one_letter_code
_entity_poly.pdbx_strand_id
1 'polypeptide(L)'
;MEGRDAKAYWMHVAVPLTAPLSKLDDFLRHTWLECCGHLSAFEVGGKRYASEPTEEEMSMRARLSEVLEVGMKFFYEYDYGSTTALVLKVVALRGQGLPKGAVQLLARNEASQVSCQRCSIQPATQICAECAWNGEGWLCEACAVAHKCGDEMCLPVVNSPRVGVCGYTG
;
A
#
# COMPACT_ATOMS: atom_id res chain seq x y z
N MET A 1 5.42 3.35 8.00
CA MET A 1 4.10 3.34 7.34
C MET A 1 3.60 1.92 7.34
N GLU A 2 2.30 1.71 7.52
CA GLU A 2 1.70 0.39 7.66
C GLU A 2 0.28 0.38 7.06
N GLY A 3 -0.21 -0.80 6.67
CA GLY A 3 -1.62 -0.96 6.33
C GLY A 3 -2.52 -0.67 7.52
N ARG A 4 -3.55 0.17 7.36
CA ARG A 4 -4.49 0.53 8.45
C ARG A 4 -5.16 -0.72 9.02
N ASP A 5 -5.66 -1.56 8.13
CA ASP A 5 -6.41 -2.78 8.42
C ASP A 5 -5.56 -4.04 8.18
N ALA A 6 -4.30 -3.87 7.78
CA ALA A 6 -3.37 -4.95 7.44
C ALA A 6 -1.96 -4.66 8.01
N LYS A 7 -1.87 -4.50 9.34
CA LYS A 7 -0.66 -4.04 10.05
C LYS A 7 0.55 -4.96 9.93
N ALA A 8 0.36 -6.20 9.49
CA ALA A 8 1.46 -7.10 9.16
C ALA A 8 2.33 -6.55 8.01
N TYR A 9 1.74 -5.76 7.12
CA TYR A 9 2.44 -5.05 6.07
C TYR A 9 2.89 -3.68 6.59
N TRP A 10 4.20 -3.51 6.78
CA TRP A 10 4.80 -2.23 7.13
C TRP A 10 6.11 -1.99 6.38
N MET A 11 6.47 -0.71 6.24
CA MET A 11 7.79 -0.29 5.78
C MET A 11 8.27 1.00 6.46
N HIS A 12 9.58 1.18 6.50
CA HIS A 12 10.27 2.41 6.86
C HIS A 12 10.94 2.99 5.62
N VAL A 13 10.75 4.28 5.40
CA VAL A 13 11.35 5.00 4.28
C VAL A 13 12.06 6.25 4.77
N ALA A 14 13.03 6.72 3.99
CA ALA A 14 13.57 8.06 4.10
C ALA A 14 13.21 8.86 2.84
N VAL A 15 12.73 10.09 3.02
CA VAL A 15 12.31 10.98 1.94
C VAL A 15 12.99 12.34 2.11
N PRO A 16 13.44 13.02 1.04
CA PRO A 16 13.95 14.37 1.14
C PRO A 16 12.86 15.34 1.63
N LEU A 17 13.19 16.22 2.57
CA LEU A 17 12.25 17.20 3.12
C LEU A 17 11.66 18.13 2.06
N THR A 18 12.43 18.41 1.00
CA THR A 18 12.01 19.26 -0.11
C THR A 18 11.17 18.54 -1.16
N ALA A 19 10.97 17.23 -1.03
CA ALA A 19 10.11 16.47 -1.94
C ALA A 19 8.64 16.89 -1.75
N PRO A 20 7.84 16.90 -2.83
CA PRO A 20 6.39 17.03 -2.70
C PRO A 20 5.76 15.74 -2.16
N LEU A 21 4.54 15.83 -1.60
CA LEU A 21 3.72 14.66 -1.24
C LEU A 21 3.53 13.70 -2.42
N SER A 22 3.41 14.22 -3.64
CA SER A 22 3.24 13.40 -4.84
C SER A 22 4.40 12.43 -5.06
N LYS A 23 5.61 12.78 -4.59
CA LYS A 23 6.75 11.88 -4.69
C LYS A 23 6.68 10.71 -3.72
N LEU A 24 6.06 10.91 -2.55
CA LEU A 24 5.76 9.84 -1.62
C LEU A 24 4.61 8.98 -2.15
N ASP A 25 3.60 9.59 -2.78
CA ASP A 25 2.53 8.88 -3.50
C ASP A 25 3.10 7.96 -4.59
N ASP A 26 3.91 8.49 -5.50
CA ASP A 26 4.55 7.72 -6.58
C ASP A 26 5.31 6.52 -6.03
N PHE A 27 6.06 6.71 -4.93
CA PHE A 27 6.80 5.64 -4.28
C PHE A 27 5.88 4.57 -3.69
N LEU A 28 4.82 4.96 -2.98
CA LEU A 28 3.84 4.04 -2.40
C LEU A 28 3.15 3.21 -3.48
N ARG A 29 2.70 3.89 -4.54
CA ARG A 29 2.05 3.28 -5.71
C ARG A 29 2.95 2.27 -6.38
N HIS A 30 4.16 2.69 -6.76
CA HIS A 30 5.13 1.82 -7.41
C HIS A 30 5.55 0.62 -6.54
N THR A 31 5.63 0.80 -5.22
CA THR A 31 6.14 -0.25 -4.33
C THR A 31 5.06 -1.23 -3.89
N TRP A 32 3.81 -0.78 -3.72
CA TRP A 32 2.80 -1.53 -2.94
C TRP A 32 1.36 -1.46 -3.42
N LEU A 33 0.97 -0.56 -4.32
CA LEU A 33 -0.47 -0.26 -4.48
C LEU A 33 -0.95 -0.16 -5.93
N GLU A 34 -0.09 0.21 -6.87
CA GLU A 34 -0.52 0.55 -8.22
C GLU A 34 -1.05 -0.65 -8.99
N CYS A 35 -2.26 -0.55 -9.53
CA CYS A 35 -2.83 -1.56 -10.42
C CYS A 35 -3.37 -0.97 -11.74
N CYS A 36 -4.13 0.13 -11.70
CA CYS A 36 -4.92 0.61 -12.85
C CYS A 36 -5.04 2.15 -12.98
N GLY A 37 -4.19 2.92 -12.30
CA GLY A 37 -4.17 4.38 -12.35
C GLY A 37 -5.19 5.06 -11.43
N HIS A 38 -5.60 4.41 -10.34
CA HIS A 38 -6.60 4.99 -9.43
C HIS A 38 -6.13 6.26 -8.72
N LEU A 39 -7.12 7.01 -8.22
CA LEU A 39 -6.90 8.20 -7.41
C LEU A 39 -6.36 7.86 -6.03
N SER A 40 -5.63 8.81 -5.46
CA SER A 40 -5.08 8.72 -4.11
C SER A 40 -5.16 10.06 -3.38
N ALA A 41 -5.07 10.00 -2.06
CA ALA A 41 -5.01 11.19 -1.22
C ALA A 41 -4.25 10.95 0.08
N PHE A 42 -3.60 12.01 0.58
CA PHE A 42 -3.14 12.09 1.96
C PHE A 42 -4.12 12.92 2.80
N GLU A 43 -4.32 12.53 4.05
CA GLU A 43 -4.97 13.36 5.06
C GLU A 43 -3.92 13.77 6.09
N VAL A 44 -3.57 15.06 6.12
CA VAL A 44 -2.51 15.63 6.96
C VAL A 44 -3.09 16.80 7.75
N GLY A 45 -3.16 16.66 9.07
CA GLY A 45 -3.65 17.73 9.95
C GLY A 45 -5.07 18.21 9.63
N GLY A 46 -5.96 17.30 9.21
CA GLY A 46 -7.33 17.61 8.81
C GLY A 46 -7.48 18.23 7.42
N LYS A 47 -6.40 18.34 6.64
CA LYS A 47 -6.41 18.78 5.24
C LYS A 47 -6.18 17.60 4.32
N ARG A 48 -6.94 17.56 3.23
CA ARG A 48 -6.84 16.51 2.21
C ARG A 48 -5.99 16.97 1.04
N TYR A 49 -4.99 16.17 0.68
CA TYR A 49 -4.07 16.40 -0.44
C TYR A 49 -4.27 15.29 -1.46
N ALA A 50 -4.95 15.58 -2.57
CA ALA A 50 -5.37 14.57 -3.55
C ALA A 50 -4.48 14.58 -4.81
N SER A 51 -4.42 13.42 -5.49
CA SER A 51 -3.74 13.26 -6.77
C SER A 51 -4.42 14.08 -7.87
N GLU A 52 -5.75 14.15 -7.82
CA GLU A 52 -6.62 14.99 -8.66
C GLU A 52 -7.55 15.79 -7.74
N PRO A 53 -7.14 16.97 -7.26
CA PRO A 53 -7.86 17.71 -6.23
C PRO A 53 -9.11 18.43 -6.76
N THR A 54 -10.18 18.45 -5.96
CA THR A 54 -11.31 19.38 -6.13
C THR A 54 -10.96 20.80 -5.67
N GLU A 55 -11.90 21.75 -5.75
CA GLU A 55 -11.70 23.13 -5.30
C GLU A 55 -11.42 23.23 -3.79
N GLU A 56 -11.94 22.30 -3.00
CA GLU A 56 -11.81 22.24 -1.55
C GLU A 56 -10.58 21.45 -1.08
N GLU A 57 -9.93 20.72 -1.98
CA GLU A 57 -8.77 19.87 -1.70
C GLU A 57 -7.45 20.56 -2.08
N MET A 58 -6.38 20.12 -1.43
CA MET A 58 -5.02 20.61 -1.72
C MET A 58 -4.34 19.71 -2.76
N SER A 59 -3.43 20.30 -3.54
CA SER A 59 -2.57 19.52 -4.44
C SER A 59 -1.45 18.82 -3.67
N MET A 60 -1.15 17.57 -4.06
CA MET A 60 0.04 16.84 -3.58
C MET A 60 1.39 17.49 -3.97
N ARG A 61 1.41 18.63 -4.65
CA ARG A 61 2.63 19.43 -4.92
C ARG A 61 3.22 20.10 -3.66
N ALA A 62 2.46 20.16 -2.56
CA ALA A 62 2.95 20.69 -1.29
C ALA A 62 4.17 19.91 -0.79
N ARG A 63 5.18 20.62 -0.27
CA ARG A 63 6.44 19.98 0.16
C ARG A 63 6.26 19.31 1.51
N LEU A 64 6.92 18.18 1.73
CA LEU A 64 6.87 17.47 3.00
C LEU A 64 7.30 18.37 4.18
N SER A 65 8.32 19.22 3.98
CA SER A 65 8.78 20.18 5.00
C SER A 65 7.75 21.24 5.41
N GLU A 66 6.74 21.48 4.57
CA GLU A 66 5.70 22.51 4.81
C GLU A 66 4.49 21.94 5.54
N VAL A 67 4.28 20.62 5.45
CA VAL A 67 3.03 19.98 5.89
C VAL A 67 3.25 18.90 6.95
N LEU A 68 4.47 18.41 7.12
CA LEU A 68 4.79 17.34 8.07
C LEU A 68 5.77 17.79 9.16
N GLU A 69 5.53 17.30 10.38
CA GLU A 69 6.39 17.51 11.54
C GLU A 69 6.78 16.17 12.19
N VAL A 70 7.91 16.14 12.89
CA VAL A 70 8.33 14.93 13.64
C VAL A 70 7.28 14.57 14.69
N GLY A 71 6.95 13.29 14.77
CA GLY A 71 5.91 12.77 15.65
C GLY A 71 4.51 12.75 15.03
N MET A 72 4.29 13.50 13.94
CA MET A 72 3.00 13.58 13.28
C MET A 72 2.57 12.22 12.72
N LYS A 73 1.30 11.89 12.94
CA LYS A 73 0.60 10.76 12.32
C LYS A 73 -0.36 11.32 11.26
N PHE A 74 -0.40 10.69 10.10
CA PHE A 74 -1.23 11.10 8.97
C PHE A 74 -1.66 9.87 8.16
N PHE A 75 -2.63 10.04 7.26
CA PHE A 75 -3.26 8.93 6.55
C PHE A 75 -3.08 9.04 5.06
N TYR A 76 -3.21 7.91 4.38
CA TYR A 76 -3.18 7.83 2.93
C TYR A 76 -4.20 6.82 2.44
N GLU A 77 -4.84 7.12 1.32
CA GLU A 77 -5.81 6.26 0.65
C GLU A 77 -5.41 6.13 -0.82
N TYR A 78 -5.49 4.91 -1.34
CA TYR A 78 -5.39 4.61 -2.77
C TYR A 78 -6.63 3.83 -3.19
N ASP A 79 -7.20 4.25 -4.32
CA ASP A 79 -8.45 3.74 -4.91
C ASP A 79 -9.69 3.96 -4.02
N TYR A 80 -10.59 4.85 -4.41
CA TYR A 80 -11.79 5.14 -3.62
C TYR A 80 -12.88 4.07 -3.74
N GLY A 81 -12.80 3.16 -4.72
CA GLY A 81 -13.75 2.07 -4.90
C GLY A 81 -13.38 0.82 -4.10
N SER A 82 -12.09 0.46 -4.08
CA SER A 82 -11.55 -0.64 -3.28
C SER A 82 -10.34 -0.18 -2.46
N THR A 83 -10.63 0.64 -1.44
CA THR A 83 -9.62 1.43 -0.74
C THR A 83 -8.60 0.60 0.03
N THR A 84 -7.33 0.80 -0.34
CA THR A 84 -6.21 0.44 0.51
C THR A 84 -5.81 1.67 1.33
N ALA A 85 -6.07 1.63 2.64
CA ALA A 85 -5.76 2.71 3.55
C ALA A 85 -4.45 2.43 4.32
N LEU A 86 -3.58 3.44 4.40
CA LEU A 86 -2.31 3.38 5.11
C LEU A 86 -2.25 4.39 6.25
N VAL A 87 -1.48 4.03 7.27
CA VAL A 87 -1.14 4.90 8.39
C VAL A 87 0.35 5.24 8.30
N LEU A 88 0.66 6.54 8.34
CA LEU A 88 2.02 7.05 8.26
C LEU A 88 2.37 7.82 9.53
N LYS A 89 3.65 7.77 9.90
CA LYS A 89 4.20 8.50 11.04
C LYS A 89 5.58 9.03 10.69
N VAL A 90 5.81 10.31 10.97
CA VAL A 90 7.14 10.91 10.87
C VAL A 90 7.92 10.56 12.14
N VAL A 91 8.94 9.72 12.02
CA VAL A 91 9.66 9.19 13.19
C VAL A 91 10.80 10.11 13.62
N ALA A 92 11.59 10.63 12.68
CA ALA A 92 12.75 11.46 12.96
C ALA A 92 13.22 12.21 11.71
N LEU A 93 14.02 13.26 11.93
CA LEU A 93 14.88 13.85 10.90
C LEU A 93 16.23 13.14 10.89
N ARG A 94 16.80 12.94 9.70
CA ARG A 94 18.13 12.32 9.53
C ARG A 94 19.10 13.37 8.98
N GLY A 95 20.25 13.52 9.63
CA GLY A 95 21.29 14.47 9.22
C GLY A 95 22.10 14.02 8.00
N GLN A 96 22.16 12.72 7.71
CA GLN A 96 22.74 12.22 6.46
C GLN A 96 21.79 12.51 5.29
N GLY A 97 22.27 13.30 4.33
CA GLY A 97 21.56 13.54 3.08
C GLY A 97 21.34 12.25 2.30
N LEU A 98 20.15 12.10 1.73
CA LEU A 98 19.88 11.06 0.75
C LEU A 98 20.65 11.35 -0.55
N PRO A 99 20.98 10.31 -1.37
CA PRO A 99 21.31 10.53 -2.76
C PRO A 99 20.26 11.47 -3.39
N LYS A 100 20.71 12.49 -4.12
CA LYS A 100 19.87 13.63 -4.53
C LYS A 100 18.51 13.16 -5.05
N GLY A 101 17.47 13.48 -4.27
CA GLY A 101 16.09 13.36 -4.68
C GLY A 101 15.45 11.98 -4.60
N ALA A 102 16.10 10.92 -4.14
CA ALA A 102 15.46 9.59 -4.10
C ALA A 102 14.67 9.36 -2.79
N VAL A 103 13.49 8.73 -2.90
CA VAL A 103 12.85 8.06 -1.76
C VAL A 103 13.59 6.73 -1.54
N GLN A 104 14.03 6.46 -0.31
CA GLN A 104 14.77 5.25 0.03
C GLN A 104 13.93 4.33 0.92
N LEU A 105 13.73 3.09 0.50
CA LEU A 105 13.25 2.01 1.37
C LEU A 105 14.36 1.64 2.36
N LEU A 106 14.10 1.76 3.66
CA LEU A 106 15.05 1.44 4.73
C LEU A 106 14.83 0.02 5.27
N ALA A 107 13.57 -0.35 5.45
CA ALA A 107 13.15 -1.66 5.94
C ALA A 107 11.70 -1.91 5.54
N ARG A 108 11.31 -3.17 5.43
CA ARG A 108 9.91 -3.61 5.37
C ARG A 108 9.79 -4.99 6.00
N ASN A 109 8.58 -5.39 6.33
CA ASN A 109 8.32 -6.77 6.76
C ASN A 109 8.68 -7.78 5.66
N GLU A 110 8.97 -9.01 6.07
CA GLU A 110 8.95 -10.16 5.17
C GLU A 110 7.50 -10.51 4.80
N ALA A 111 7.30 -11.07 3.61
CA ALA A 111 5.98 -11.49 3.16
C ALA A 111 5.40 -12.50 4.17
N SER A 112 4.21 -12.21 4.71
CA SER A 112 3.56 -13.13 5.65
C SER A 112 3.19 -14.42 4.91
N GLN A 113 3.65 -15.56 5.42
CA GLN A 113 3.24 -16.86 4.88
C GLN A 113 1.85 -17.19 5.41
N VAL A 114 0.86 -17.14 4.51
CA VAL A 114 -0.52 -17.55 4.80
C VAL A 114 -0.67 -19.01 4.38
N SER A 115 -1.28 -19.85 5.21
CA SER A 115 -1.57 -21.24 4.84
C SER A 115 -2.72 -21.31 3.84
N CYS A 116 -2.68 -22.27 2.92
CA CYS A 116 -3.82 -22.57 2.05
C CYS A 116 -5.05 -22.93 2.89
N GLN A 117 -6.13 -22.15 2.77
CA GLN A 117 -7.37 -22.35 3.52
C GLN A 117 -8.12 -23.63 3.11
N ARG A 118 -7.84 -24.15 1.90
CA ARG A 118 -8.50 -25.37 1.41
C ARG A 118 -7.87 -26.66 1.93
N CYS A 119 -6.54 -26.78 1.87
CA CYS A 119 -5.85 -28.03 2.25
C CYS A 119 -5.10 -27.93 3.58
N SER A 120 -4.79 -26.72 4.06
CA SER A 120 -3.99 -26.47 5.28
C SER A 120 -2.59 -27.09 5.30
N ILE A 121 -2.10 -27.63 4.18
CA ILE A 121 -0.80 -28.33 4.10
C ILE A 121 0.29 -27.42 3.50
N GLN A 122 -0.04 -26.71 2.43
CA GLN A 122 0.91 -25.89 1.67
C GLN A 122 0.67 -24.40 1.94
N PRO A 123 1.70 -23.54 1.83
CA PRO A 123 1.48 -22.10 1.83
C PRO A 123 0.59 -21.70 0.65
N ALA A 124 -0.23 -20.68 0.87
CA ALA A 124 -0.98 -20.03 -0.18
C ALA A 124 -0.02 -19.26 -1.09
N THR A 125 -0.14 -19.50 -2.39
CA THR A 125 0.59 -18.79 -3.44
C THR A 125 -0.32 -17.89 -4.25
N GLN A 126 -1.63 -18.09 -4.13
CA GLN A 126 -2.67 -17.31 -4.79
C GLN A 126 -3.78 -16.94 -3.81
N ILE A 127 -4.48 -15.85 -4.12
CA ILE A 127 -5.70 -15.42 -3.46
C ILE A 127 -6.79 -15.21 -4.51
N CYS A 128 -7.95 -15.84 -4.32
CA CYS A 128 -9.10 -15.60 -5.19
C CYS A 128 -9.73 -14.24 -4.86
N ALA A 129 -9.71 -13.32 -5.82
CA ALA A 129 -10.24 -11.96 -5.67
C ALA A 129 -11.76 -11.93 -5.39
N GLU A 130 -12.51 -12.95 -5.81
CA GLU A 130 -13.93 -13.08 -5.50
C GLU A 130 -14.17 -13.53 -4.05
N CYS A 131 -13.46 -14.57 -3.61
CA CYS A 131 -13.58 -15.06 -2.23
C CYS A 131 -12.97 -14.10 -1.20
N ALA A 132 -11.99 -13.28 -1.61
CA ALA A 132 -11.32 -12.31 -0.75
C ALA A 132 -12.31 -11.29 -0.13
N TRP A 133 -13.40 -10.96 -0.82
CA TRP A 133 -14.48 -10.11 -0.27
C TRP A 133 -15.10 -10.66 1.02
N ASN A 134 -15.03 -11.98 1.22
CA ASN A 134 -15.52 -12.67 2.41
C ASN A 134 -14.39 -13.05 3.40
N GLY A 135 -13.15 -12.56 3.17
CA GLY A 135 -11.98 -12.94 3.98
C GLY A 135 -11.45 -14.35 3.69
N GLU A 136 -11.84 -14.94 2.57
CA GLU A 136 -11.45 -16.30 2.16
C GLU A 136 -10.60 -16.27 0.88
N GLY A 137 -10.30 -17.45 0.33
CA GLY A 137 -9.69 -17.57 -0.99
C GLY A 137 -8.16 -17.70 -0.99
N TRP A 138 -7.51 -17.88 0.16
CA TRP A 138 -6.07 -18.17 0.20
C TRP A 138 -5.80 -19.61 -0.22
N LEU A 139 -5.15 -19.80 -1.36
CA LEU A 139 -5.02 -21.09 -2.04
C LEU A 139 -3.56 -21.36 -2.41
N CYS A 140 -3.11 -22.61 -2.20
CA CYS A 140 -1.91 -23.10 -2.87
C CYS A 140 -2.22 -23.38 -4.35
N GLU A 141 -1.18 -23.46 -5.17
CA GLU A 141 -1.27 -23.67 -6.62
C GLU A 141 -2.22 -24.82 -7.00
N ALA A 142 -2.07 -26.00 -6.40
CA ALA A 142 -2.93 -27.15 -6.67
C ALA A 142 -4.41 -26.91 -6.29
N CYS A 143 -4.65 -26.17 -5.20
CA CYS A 143 -6.00 -25.86 -4.73
C CYS A 143 -6.67 -24.77 -5.57
N ALA A 144 -5.88 -23.88 -6.17
CA ALA A 144 -6.33 -22.83 -7.08
C ALA A 144 -6.81 -23.39 -8.43
N VAL A 145 -6.06 -24.32 -9.03
CA VAL A 145 -6.48 -25.00 -10.29
C VAL A 145 -7.84 -25.69 -10.15
N ALA A 146 -8.11 -26.28 -8.98
CA ALA A 146 -9.38 -26.95 -8.70
C ALA A 146 -10.43 -26.02 -8.06
N HIS A 147 -10.20 -24.71 -8.03
CA HIS A 147 -11.08 -23.74 -7.38
C HIS A 147 -12.27 -23.37 -8.28
N LYS A 148 -13.46 -23.23 -7.70
CA LYS A 148 -14.71 -23.09 -8.46
C LYS A 148 -14.84 -21.75 -9.18
N CYS A 149 -14.22 -20.69 -8.66
CA CYS A 149 -14.24 -19.36 -9.27
C CYS A 149 -13.31 -19.23 -10.48
N GLY A 150 -12.57 -20.29 -10.85
CA GLY A 150 -11.63 -20.26 -11.97
C GLY A 150 -10.25 -19.68 -11.59
N ASP A 151 -9.27 -19.94 -12.45
CA ASP A 151 -7.89 -19.46 -12.26
C ASP A 151 -7.76 -17.97 -12.60
N GLU A 152 -8.64 -17.45 -13.45
CA GLU A 152 -8.73 -16.05 -13.84
C GLU A 152 -9.07 -15.12 -12.68
N MET A 153 -9.73 -15.66 -11.65
CA MET A 153 -10.06 -14.93 -10.43
C MET A 153 -8.94 -14.98 -9.39
N CYS A 154 -7.85 -15.71 -9.65
CA CYS A 154 -6.75 -15.88 -8.70
C CYS A 154 -5.61 -14.89 -8.98
N LEU A 155 -5.23 -14.13 -7.95
CA LEU A 155 -4.10 -13.20 -7.96
C LEU A 155 -2.93 -13.75 -7.14
N PRO A 156 -1.68 -13.40 -7.47
CA PRO A 156 -0.54 -13.86 -6.70
C PRO A 156 -0.56 -13.29 -5.28
N VAL A 157 -0.14 -14.09 -4.31
CA VAL A 157 0.12 -13.61 -2.95
C VAL A 157 1.40 -12.78 -2.96
N VAL A 158 1.27 -11.49 -2.62
CA VAL A 158 2.37 -10.53 -2.62
C VAL A 158 2.53 -9.83 -1.27
N ASN A 159 3.72 -9.27 -1.04
CA ASN A 159 4.03 -8.55 0.18
C ASN A 159 3.48 -7.12 0.15
N SER A 160 2.15 -6.97 0.18
CA SER A 160 1.48 -5.68 0.10
C SER A 160 0.12 -5.71 0.82
N PRO A 161 -0.33 -4.59 1.40
CA PRO A 161 -1.68 -4.46 1.97
C PRO A 161 -2.80 -4.46 0.92
N ARG A 162 -2.49 -4.42 -0.39
CA ARG A 162 -3.46 -4.50 -1.50
C ARG A 162 -3.55 -5.91 -2.11
N VAL A 163 -2.89 -6.90 -1.53
CA VAL A 163 -2.93 -8.30 -2.01
C VAL A 163 -4.36 -8.78 -2.26
N GLY A 164 -4.62 -9.31 -3.44
CA GLY A 164 -5.95 -9.84 -3.82
C GLY A 164 -6.98 -8.80 -4.27
N VAL A 165 -6.61 -7.53 -4.45
CA VAL A 165 -7.54 -6.44 -4.79
C VAL A 165 -7.31 -5.92 -6.19
N CYS A 166 -8.39 -5.69 -6.96
CA CYS A 166 -8.38 -4.94 -8.23
C CYS A 166 -7.32 -5.38 -9.26
N GLY A 167 -7.00 -6.68 -9.32
CA GLY A 167 -5.98 -7.19 -10.25
C GLY A 167 -4.54 -6.84 -9.88
N TYR A 168 -4.28 -6.33 -8.67
CA TYR A 168 -2.94 -6.02 -8.20
C TYR A 168 -2.07 -7.29 -8.07
N THR A 169 -0.88 -7.26 -8.67
CA THR A 169 0.02 -8.43 -8.76
C THR A 169 1.41 -8.22 -8.15
N GLY A 170 1.65 -7.08 -7.49
CA GLY A 170 2.95 -6.74 -6.89
C GLY A 170 3.60 -5.52 -7.52
#